data_AF-A0A967LKW9-F1
#
_entry.id   AF-A0A967LKW9-F1
#
_cell.length_a   1.000
_cell.length_b   1.000
_cell.length_c   1.000
_cell.angle_alpha   90.00
_cell.angle_beta   90.00
_cell.angle_gamma   90.00
#
_symmetry.space_group_name_H-M   'P 1'
#
loop_
_entity.id
_entity.type
_entity.pdbx_description
1 polymer ?
#
loop_
_entity_poly.entity_id
_entity_poly.type
_entity_poly.pdbx_seq_one_letter_code
_entity_poly.pdbx_strand_id
1 'polypeptide(L)' 'TSIYRWKDAVEHEQETLIVFKTTVSGARRLVERVPELHPYEVPEVLVLEVEAGHGPYLDWVAGNVSSNE' A
#
# COMPACT_ATOMS: atom_id res chain seq x y z
N THR A 1 16.61 2.83 0.93
CA THR A 1 17.10 3.38 -0.36
C THR A 1 16.53 2.54 -1.46
N SER A 2 15.91 3.19 -2.42
CA SER A 2 15.40 2.58 -3.64
C SER A 2 16.41 2.77 -4.76
N ILE A 3 16.55 1.77 -5.62
CA ILE A 3 17.48 1.78 -6.76
C ILE A 3 16.68 1.39 -8.00
N TYR A 4 16.65 2.26 -9.00
CA TYR A 4 15.88 2.07 -10.22
C TYR A 4 16.60 2.71 -11.42
N ARG A 5 16.10 2.45 -12.64
CA ARG A 5 16.60 3.08 -13.86
C ARG A 5 15.61 4.11 -14.35
N TRP A 6 16.08 5.33 -14.61
CA TRP A 6 15.27 6.41 -15.15
C TRP A 6 16.13 7.27 -16.09
N LYS A 7 15.59 7.61 -17.27
CA LYS A 7 16.30 8.39 -18.30
C LYS A 7 17.74 7.90 -18.56
N ASP A 8 17.86 6.58 -18.75
CA ASP A 8 19.11 5.86 -19.00
C ASP A 8 20.16 5.85 -17.86
N ALA A 9 19.88 6.53 -16.74
CA ALA A 9 20.72 6.53 -15.55
C ALA A 9 20.21 5.56 -14.46
N VAL A 10 21.12 5.09 -13.60
CA VAL A 10 20.76 4.40 -12.37
C VAL A 10 20.61 5.44 -11.27
N GLU A 11 19.43 5.50 -10.67
CA GLU A 11 19.07 6.43 -9.61
C GLU A 11 19.14 5.74 -8.25
N HIS A 12 19.46 6.52 -7.21
CA HIS A 12 19.52 6.07 -5.83
C HIS A 12 18.78 7.09 -4.95
N GLU A 13 17.59 6.74 -4.48
CA GLU A 13 16.72 7.68 -3.75
C GLU A 13 16.41 7.19 -2.33
N GLN A 14 16.29 8.14 -1.39
CA GLN A 14 15.86 7.86 -0.03
C GLN A 14 14.34 7.92 0.04
N GLU A 15 13.73 6.75 0.15
CA GLU A 15 12.27 6.62 0.23
C GLU A 15 11.87 5.90 1.54
N THR A 16 10.58 6.00 1.86
CA THR A 16 9.97 5.30 3.00
C THR A 16 9.04 4.20 2.49
N LEU A 17 9.27 2.96 2.93
CA LEU A 17 8.34 1.87 2.71
C LEU A 17 7.20 1.93 3.72
N ILE A 18 5.96 1.95 3.22
CA ILE A 18 4.75 1.89 4.06
C ILE A 18 4.03 0.56 3.81
N VAL A 19 3.72 -0.17 4.88
CA VAL A 19 2.93 -1.41 4.82
C VAL A 19 1.58 -1.19 5.48
N PHE A 20 0.55 -0.94 4.67
CA PHE A 20 -0.83 -0.83 5.12
C PHE A 20 -1.43 -2.21 5.41
N LYS A 21 -2.20 -2.32 6.49
CA LYS A 21 -3.00 -3.52 6.82
C LYS A 21 -4.45 -3.13 6.65
N THR A 22 -5.15 -3.80 5.76
CA THR A 22 -6.52 -3.46 5.41
C THR A 22 -7.24 -4.69 4.87
N THR A 23 -8.53 -4.55 4.62
CA THR A 23 -9.36 -5.56 3.94
C THR A 23 -9.20 -5.47 2.42
N VAL A 24 -9.66 -6.49 1.69
CA VAL A 24 -9.65 -6.48 0.21
C VAL A 24 -10.38 -5.26 -0.36
N SER A 25 -11.51 -4.86 0.22
CA SER A 25 -12.24 -3.66 -0.21
C SER A 25 -11.48 -2.37 0.11
N GLY A 26 -10.83 -2.29 1.26
CA GLY A 26 -9.96 -1.17 1.62
C GLY A 26 -8.72 -1.07 0.71
N ALA A 27 -8.15 -2.20 0.30
CA ALA A 27 -7.02 -2.24 -0.64
C ALA A 27 -7.41 -1.64 -2.00
N ARG A 28 -8.59 -1.99 -2.53
CA ARG A 28 -9.11 -1.39 -3.78
C ARG A 28 -9.21 0.13 -3.69
N ARG A 29 -9.78 0.65 -2.58
CA ARG A 29 -9.87 2.10 -2.35
C ARG A 29 -8.48 2.75 -2.21
N LEU A 30 -7.52 2.08 -1.57
CA LEU A 30 -6.16 2.61 -1.42
C LEU A 30 -5.42 2.67 -2.75
N VAL A 31 -5.56 1.67 -3.61
CA VAL A 31 -4.96 1.65 -4.96
C VAL A 31 -5.43 2.84 -5.80
N GLU A 32 -6.69 3.25 -5.65
CA GLU A 32 -7.23 4.44 -6.31
C GLU A 32 -6.81 5.75 -5.61
N ARG A 33 -6.81 5.77 -4.27
CA ARG A 33 -6.62 6.99 -3.49
C ARG A 33 -5.17 7.44 -3.36
N VAL A 34 -4.22 6.51 -3.31
CA VAL A 34 -2.79 6.84 -3.12
C VAL A 34 -2.27 7.71 -4.27
N PRO A 35 -2.51 7.39 -5.56
CA PRO A 35 -2.09 8.25 -6.68
C PRO A 35 -2.61 9.69 -6.61
N GLU A 36 -3.80 9.91 -6.04
CA GLU A 36 -4.37 11.25 -5.90
C GLU A 36 -3.67 12.11 -4.82
N LEU A 37 -2.92 11.47 -3.92
CA LEU A 37 -2.27 12.10 -2.77
C LEU A 37 -0.75 12.07 -2.84
N HIS A 38 -0.18 11.14 -3.61
CA HIS A 38 1.26 10.91 -3.63
C HIS A 38 1.98 12.00 -4.41
N PRO A 39 3.19 12.44 -3.99
CA PRO A 39 3.98 13.43 -4.73
C PRO A 39 4.54 12.94 -6.08
N TYR A 40 4.46 11.64 -6.37
CA TYR A 40 5.01 11.06 -7.60
C TYR A 40 3.93 10.93 -8.65
N GLU A 41 4.30 11.12 -9.92
CA GLU A 41 3.41 10.94 -11.07
C GLU A 41 2.92 9.49 -11.17
N VAL A 42 3.80 8.52 -10.88
CA VAL A 42 3.50 7.09 -10.88
C VAL A 42 4.03 6.47 -9.58
N PRO A 43 3.26 6.49 -8.48
CA PRO A 43 3.69 5.89 -7.23
C PRO A 43 3.64 4.36 -7.27
N GLU A 44 4.56 3.70 -6.55
CA GLU A 44 4.47 2.26 -6.31
C GLU A 44 3.33 1.95 -5.34
N VAL A 45 2.33 1.20 -5.79
CA VAL A 45 1.25 0.68 -4.95
C VAL A 45 0.98 -0.77 -5.33
N LEU A 46 1.42 -1.70 -4.48
CA LEU A 46 1.26 -3.13 -4.69
C LEU A 46 0.43 -3.75 -3.56
N VAL A 47 -0.41 -4.72 -3.91
CA VAL A 47 -1.21 -5.49 -2.96
C VAL A 47 -0.63 -6.90 -2.87
N LEU A 48 -0.25 -7.30 -1.66
CA LEU A 48 0.20 -8.65 -1.33
C LEU A 48 -0.94 -9.36 -0.59
N GLU A 49 -1.38 -10.50 -1.10
CA GLU A 49 -2.45 -11.28 -0.46
C GLU A 49 -1.93 -12.01 0.79
N VAL A 50 -2.72 -11.96 1.86
CA VAL A 50 -2.44 -12.68 3.11
C VAL A 50 -3.27 -13.97 3.09
N GLU A 51 -2.62 -15.10 2.83
CA GLU A 51 -3.28 -16.42 2.76
C GLU A 51 -3.87 -16.86 4.12
N ALA A 52 -3.16 -16.58 5.21
CA ALA A 52 -3.60 -16.92 6.56
C ALA A 52 -3.00 -15.97 7.61
N GLY A 53 -3.66 -15.87 8.76
CA GLY A 53 -3.20 -15.06 9.89
C GLY A 53 -3.89 -15.43 11.20
N HIS A 54 -3.45 -14.83 12.30
CA HIS A 54 -4.08 -15.02 13.60
C HIS A 54 -5.48 -14.39 13.62
N GLY A 55 -6.53 -15.20 13.76
CA GLY A 55 -7.94 -14.78 13.63
C GLY A 55 -8.28 -13.48 14.37
N PRO A 56 -8.04 -13.37 15.70
CA PRO A 56 -8.32 -12.15 16.46
C PRO A 56 -7.62 -10.88 15.93
N TYR A 57 -6.44 -11.02 15.30
CA TYR A 57 -5.77 -9.88 14.68
C TYR A 57 -6.43 -9.49 13.37
N LEU A 58 -6.82 -10.47 12.54
CA LEU A 58 -7.54 -10.21 11.29
C LEU A 58 -8.89 -9.55 11.57
N ASP A 59 -9.61 -10.01 12.59
CA ASP A 59 -10.88 -9.42 13.04
C ASP A 59 -10.68 -7.97 13.52
N TRP A 60 -9.62 -7.74 14.31
CA TRP A 60 -9.27 -6.39 14.76
C TRP A 60 -8.95 -5.45 13.60
N VAL A 61 -8.14 -5.89 12.62
CA VAL A 61 -7.86 -5.09 11.41
C VAL A 61 -9.15 -4.79 10.67
N ALA A 62 -9.97 -5.82 10.40
CA ALA A 62 -11.23 -5.68 9.68
C ALA A 62 -12.18 -4.67 10.36
N GLY A 63 -12.31 -4.73 11.69
CA GLY A 63 -13.14 -3.81 12.46
C GLY A 63 -12.64 -2.36 12.51
N ASN A 64 -11.37 -2.10 12.22
CA ASN A 64 -10.82 -0.73 12.16
C ASN A 64 -10.93 -0.09 10.76
N VAL A 65 -11.25 -0.87 9.73
CA VAL A 65 -11.29 -0.38 8.33
C VAL A 65 -12.62 -0.64 7.63
N SER A 66 -13.55 -1.31 8.31
CA SER A 66 -14.94 -1.41 7.90
C SER A 66 -15.54 -0.01 7.83
N SER A 67 -16.07 0.34 6.65
CA SER A 67 -16.88 1.52 6.46
C SER A 67 -18.07 1.42 7.43
N ASN A 68 -18.17 2.32 8.42
CA ASN A 68 -19.49 2.63 8.95
C ASN A 68 -20.25 3.28 7.79
N GLU A 69 -21.35 2.66 7.37
CA GLU A 69 -22.43 3.46 6.79
C GLU A 69 -22.92 4.49 7.82
#